data_AF-A0A0R2TQX9-F1
#
_entry.id   AF-A0A0R2TQX9-F1
#
_cell.length_a   1.000
_cell.length_b   1.000
_cell.length_c   1.000
_cell.angle_alpha   90.00
_cell.angle_beta   90.00
_cell.angle_gamma   90.00
#
_symmetry.space_group_name_H-M   'P 1'
#
loop_
_entity.id
_entity.type
_entity.pdbx_description
1 polymer ?
#
loop_
_entity_poly.entity_id
_entity_poly.type
_entity_poly.pdbx_seq_one_letter_code
_entity_poly.pdbx_strand_id
1 'polypeptide(L)'
;MPAGMDADTVKTIGIRPEMLTILFDDADKSMRRVEGTVTSTMYYGDMTYYSVKLSDHDDDVTISMRNTAGRSIVPAGGLVQVGWGVESIVLFK
;
A
#
# COMPACT_ATOMS: atom_id res chain seq x y z
N MET A 1 -14.91 -12.06 9.98
CA MET A 1 -15.02 -10.99 11.00
C MET A 1 -14.73 -11.58 12.38
N PRO A 2 -14.02 -10.86 13.26
CA PRO A 2 -13.78 -11.28 14.63
C PRO A 2 -15.08 -11.45 15.42
N ALA A 3 -15.08 -12.35 16.42
CA ALA A 3 -16.25 -12.56 17.28
C ALA A 3 -16.64 -11.28 18.02
N GLY A 4 -17.91 -10.90 17.94
CA GLY A 4 -18.45 -9.68 18.57
C GLY A 4 -18.32 -8.40 17.75
N MET A 5 -17.87 -8.47 16.50
CA MET A 5 -17.82 -7.33 15.58
C MET A 5 -18.83 -7.51 14.44
N ASP A 6 -19.69 -6.52 14.26
CA ASP A 6 -20.63 -6.43 13.15
C ASP A 6 -19.95 -5.75 11.96
N ALA A 7 -20.01 -6.38 10.78
CA ALA A 7 -19.36 -5.87 9.58
C ALA A 7 -19.84 -4.47 9.20
N ASP A 8 -21.13 -4.18 9.41
CA ASP A 8 -21.74 -2.90 9.07
C ASP A 8 -21.27 -1.74 9.98
N THR A 9 -20.62 -2.08 11.11
CA THR A 9 -20.08 -1.10 12.05
C THR A 9 -18.63 -0.72 11.78
N VAL A 10 -17.93 -1.47 10.92
CA VAL A 10 -16.51 -1.22 10.62
C VAL A 10 -16.40 -0.09 9.59
N LYS A 11 -15.96 1.08 10.05
CA LYS A 11 -15.74 2.24 9.17
C LYS A 11 -14.28 2.49 8.80
N THR A 12 -13.35 1.90 9.56
CA THR A 12 -11.93 2.15 9.41
C THR A 12 -11.16 0.85 9.49
N ILE A 13 -10.25 0.66 8.53
CA ILE A 13 -9.27 -0.42 8.55
C ILE A 13 -7.86 0.17 8.55
N GLY A 14 -6.91 -0.59 9.08
CA GLY A 14 -5.49 -0.28 9.05
C GLY A 14 -4.74 -1.34 8.27
N ILE A 15 -3.73 -0.89 7.53
CA ILE A 15 -2.76 -1.76 6.89
C ILE A 15 -1.38 -1.21 7.26
N ARG A 16 -0.47 -2.09 7.66
CA ARG A 16 0.91 -1.68 7.96
C ARG A 16 1.62 -1.26 6.66
N PRO A 17 2.42 -0.18 6.65
CA PRO A 17 3.08 0.30 5.44
C PRO A 17 3.89 -0.75 4.67
N GLU A 18 4.55 -1.68 5.39
CA GLU A 18 5.36 -2.76 4.82
C GLU A 18 4.54 -3.91 4.23
N MET A 19 3.23 -3.91 4.47
CA MET A 19 2.27 -4.90 3.93
C MET A 19 1.51 -4.35 2.71
N LEU A 20 1.73 -3.08 2.36
CA LEU A 20 1.41 -2.53 1.05
C LEU A 20 2.65 -2.68 0.16
N THR A 21 2.43 -2.88 -1.14
CA THR A 21 3.53 -2.91 -2.11
C THR A 21 3.13 -2.21 -3.40
N ILE A 22 4.08 -1.52 -4.02
CA ILE A 22 3.97 -1.11 -5.43
C ILE A 22 4.30 -2.32 -6.28
N LEU A 23 3.40 -2.68 -7.19
CA LEU A 23 3.55 -3.80 -8.13
C LEU A 23 4.24 -3.29 -9.39
N PHE A 24 5.37 -3.90 -9.75
CA PHE A 24 6.14 -3.52 -10.95
C PHE A 24 5.86 -4.42 -12.16
N ASP A 25 5.46 -5.68 -11.91
CA ASP A 25 5.14 -6.67 -12.94
C ASP A 25 3.78 -7.31 -12.65
N ASP A 26 3.09 -7.79 -13.69
CA ASP A 26 1.83 -8.55 -13.54
C ASP A 26 2.00 -9.91 -12.84
N ALA A 27 3.25 -10.38 -12.69
CA ALA A 27 3.58 -11.59 -11.93
C ALA A 27 3.46 -11.38 -10.41
N ASP A 28 3.38 -10.13 -9.96
CA ASP A 28 3.31 -9.75 -8.55
C ASP A 28 1.86 -9.99 -8.06
N LYS A 29 1.61 -11.23 -7.62
CA LYS A 29 0.29 -11.75 -7.22
C LYS A 29 -0.16 -11.17 -5.89
N SER A 30 -0.48 -9.89 -5.84
CA SER A 30 -1.30 -9.35 -4.76
C SER A 30 -2.74 -9.86 -4.91
N MET A 31 -3.37 -10.22 -3.78
CA MET A 31 -4.77 -10.66 -3.78
C MET A 31 -5.73 -9.53 -4.14
N ARG A 32 -5.34 -8.29 -3.81
CA ARG A 32 -6.11 -7.06 -4.04
C ARG A 32 -5.17 -6.00 -4.56
N ARG A 33 -5.67 -5.19 -5.50
CA ARG A 33 -4.93 -4.11 -6.14
C ARG A 33 -5.81 -2.88 -6.34
N VAL A 34 -5.19 -1.71 -6.31
CA VAL A 34 -5.82 -0.43 -6.62
C VAL A 34 -4.81 0.49 -7.31
N GLU A 35 -5.30 1.34 -8.21
CA GLU A 35 -4.48 2.37 -8.85
C GLU A 35 -4.17 3.50 -7.87
N GLY A 36 -2.95 4.02 -7.96
CA GLY A 36 -2.54 5.18 -7.18
C GLY A 36 -1.49 6.03 -7.90
N THR A 37 -1.31 7.24 -7.39
CA THR A 37 -0.26 8.16 -7.84
C THR A 37 0.70 8.41 -6.68
N VAL A 38 2.00 8.23 -6.93
CA VAL A 38 3.03 8.58 -5.94
C VAL A 38 3.05 10.10 -5.78
N THR A 39 2.84 10.59 -4.56
CA THR A 39 2.89 12.02 -4.22
C THR A 39 4.25 12.42 -3.67
N SER A 40 4.96 11.49 -3.01
CA SER A 40 6.30 11.70 -2.47
C SER A 40 7.10 10.40 -2.42
N THR A 41 8.42 10.51 -2.60
CA THR A 41 9.37 9.39 -2.53
C THR A 41 10.55 9.78 -1.65
N MET A 42 10.80 9.02 -0.58
CA MET A 42 11.92 9.23 0.33
C MET A 42 12.81 7.99 0.37
N TYR A 43 14.06 8.14 -0.07
CA TYR A 43 15.06 7.07 -0.09
C TYR A 43 15.91 7.09 1.18
N TYR A 44 15.94 5.97 1.89
CA TYR A 44 16.72 5.76 3.12
C TYR A 44 17.59 4.52 3.00
N GLY A 45 18.50 4.49 2.03
CA GLY A 45 19.49 3.41 1.87
C GLY A 45 18.84 2.07 1.51
N ASP A 46 18.57 1.21 2.50
CA ASP A 46 17.99 -0.11 2.29
C ASP A 46 16.46 -0.10 2.12
N MET A 47 15.81 1.04 2.41
CA MET A 47 14.36 1.21 2.30
C MET A 47 14.01 2.46 1.49
N THR A 48 12.88 2.40 0.79
CA THR A 48 12.22 3.57 0.18
C THR A 48 10.80 3.67 0.74
N TYR A 49 10.42 4.88 1.13
CA TYR A 49 9.07 5.22 1.57
C TYR A 49 8.37 6.00 0.49
N TYR A 50 7.14 5.62 0.20
CA TYR A 50 6.28 6.30 -0.75
C TYR A 50 5.06 6.82 -0.02
N SER A 51 4.67 8.06 -0.31
CA SER A 51 3.32 8.54 -0.11
C SER A 51 2.56 8.33 -1.42
N VAL A 52 1.40 7.67 -1.36
CA VAL A 52 0.61 7.32 -2.54
C VAL A 52 -0.83 7.74 -2.33
N LYS A 53 -1.35 8.57 -3.25
CA LYS A 53 -2.77 8.88 -3.33
C LYS A 53 -3.47 7.76 -4.08
N LEU A 54 -4.30 6.99 -3.37
CA LEU A 54 -5.12 5.95 -4.00
C LEU A 54 -6.29 6.60 -4.74
N SER A 55 -6.72 5.99 -5.84
CA SER A 55 -7.79 6.54 -6.70
C SER A 55 -9.12 6.76 -5.97
N ASP A 56 -9.44 5.91 -4.99
CA ASP A 56 -10.68 5.96 -4.19
C ASP A 56 -10.45 6.40 -2.73
N HIS A 57 -9.34 7.11 -2.43
CA HIS A 57 -9.04 7.55 -1.07
C HIS A 57 -8.55 9.01 -1.04
N ASP A 58 -9.06 9.78 -0.08
CA ASP A 58 -8.76 11.21 0.01
C ASP A 58 -7.32 11.47 0.48
N ASP A 59 -6.90 10.79 1.54
CA ASP A 59 -5.57 10.92 2.12
C ASP A 59 -4.54 9.97 1.48
N ASP A 60 -3.28 10.36 1.52
CA ASP A 60 -2.18 9.51 1.07
C ASP A 60 -1.95 8.35 2.04
N VAL A 61 -1.65 7.18 1.48
CA VAL A 61 -1.15 6.04 2.26
C VAL A 61 0.38 5.99 2.21
N THR A 62 0.99 5.48 3.27
CA THR A 62 2.42 5.24 3.33
C THR A 62 2.72 3.81 2.94
N ILE A 63 3.67 3.62 2.01
CA ILE A 63 4.18 2.32 1.61
C ILE A 63 5.68 2.29 1.90
N SER A 64 6.16 1.26 2.60
CA SER A 64 7.60 1.08 2.85
C SER A 64 8.11 -0.17 2.15
N MET A 65 9.17 -0.01 1.36
CA MET A 65 9.65 -1.06 0.47
C MET A 65 11.16 -1.20 0.57
N ARG A 66 11.64 -2.44 0.74
CA ARG A 66 13.08 -2.74 0.70
C ARG A 66 13.64 -2.49 -0.70
N ASN A 67 14.81 -1.88 -0.75
CA ASN A 67 15.58 -1.69 -1.98
C ASN A 67 16.36 -2.97 -2.28
N THR A 68 16.04 -3.60 -3.40
CA THR A 68 16.76 -4.77 -3.93
C THR A 68 17.51 -4.39 -5.19
N ALA A 69 18.57 -5.13 -5.52
CA ALA A 69 19.35 -4.87 -6.72
C ALA A 69 18.46 -4.90 -7.97
N GLY A 70 18.52 -3.85 -8.77
CA GLY A 70 17.74 -3.73 -10.01
C GLY A 70 16.29 -3.25 -9.82
N ARG A 71 15.82 -2.99 -8.60
CA ARG A 71 14.48 -2.43 -8.39
C ARG A 71 14.45 -0.95 -8.77
N SER A 72 13.52 -0.61 -9.66
CA SER A 72 13.25 0.79 -10.01
C SER A 72 12.63 1.53 -8.84
N ILE A 73 12.97 2.82 -8.70
CA ILE A 73 12.36 3.73 -7.73
C ILE A 73 11.37 4.60 -8.49
N VAL A 74 10.13 4.65 -8.01
CA VAL A 74 9.08 5.46 -8.63
C VAL A 74 9.16 6.89 -8.09
N PRO A 75 9.33 7.92 -8.93
CA PRO A 75 9.32 9.31 -8.46
C PRO A 75 7.89 9.80 -8.19
N ALA A 76 7.78 10.95 -7.52
CA ALA A 76 6.50 11.67 -7.42
C ALA A 76 5.91 11.96 -8.81
N GLY A 77 4.58 11.84 -8.92
CA GLY A 77 3.82 11.87 -10.17
C GLY A 77 3.73 10.51 -10.88
N GLY A 78 4.47 9.50 -10.43
CA GLY A 78 4.42 8.16 -11.02
C GLY A 78 3.09 7.45 -10.76
N LEU A 79 2.51 6.86 -11.80
CA LEU A 79 1.34 5.98 -11.70
C LEU A 79 1.79 4.58 -11.28
N VAL A 80 1.08 4.00 -10.31
CA VAL A 80 1.41 2.71 -9.72
C VAL A 80 0.17 1.85 -9.48
N GLN A 81 0.37 0.54 -9.48
CA GLN A 81 -0.58 -0.40 -8.89
C GLN A 81 -0.12 -0.70 -7.46
N VAL A 82 -0.99 -0.49 -6.48
CA VAL A 82 -0.74 -0.81 -5.07
C VAL A 82 -1.43 -2.11 -4.71
N GLY A 83 -0.71 -3.07 -4.16
CA GLY A 83 -1.22 -4.38 -3.78
C GLY A 83 -1.15 -4.68 -2.29
N TRP A 84 -2.09 -5.50 -1.79
CA TRP A 84 -2.10 -6.04 -0.43
C TRP A 84 -2.81 -7.39 -0.34
N GLY A 85 -2.53 -8.13 0.74
CA GLY A 85 -3.21 -9.36 1.11
C GLY A 85 -4.27 -9.15 2.21
N VAL A 86 -5.17 -10.13 2.40
CA VAL A 86 -6.24 -10.04 3.40
C VAL A 86 -5.71 -10.09 4.84
N GLU A 87 -4.58 -10.76 5.02
CA GLU A 87 -3.85 -10.92 6.27
C GLU A 87 -3.21 -9.63 6.78
N SER A 88 -3.10 -8.62 5.91
CA SER A 88 -2.55 -7.31 6.25
C SER A 88 -3.53 -6.38 6.99
N ILE A 89 -4.82 -6.72 6.98
CA ILE A 89 -5.90 -5.87 7.45
C ILE A 89 -6.06 -5.99 8.97
N VAL A 90 -6.04 -4.83 9.63
CA VAL A 90 -6.43 -4.65 11.03
C VAL A 90 -7.75 -3.88 11.06
N LEU A 91 -8.71 -4.37 11.85
CA LEU A 91 -10.01 -3.70 12.00
C LEU A 91 -9.99 -2.81 13.24
N PHE A 92 -10.47 -1.58 13.09
CA PHE A 92 -10.69 -0.66 14.21
C PHE A 92 -12.17 -0.65 14.61
N LYS A 93 -12.42 -0.32 15.88
CA LYS A 93 -13.76 -0.13 16.43
C LYS A 93 -14.08 1.36 16.52
#